data_AF-A0A4R3K1C8-F1
#
_entry.id   AF-A0A4R3K1C8-F1
#
_cell.length_a   1.000
_cell.length_b   1.000
_cell.length_c   1.000
_cell.angle_alpha   90.00
_cell.angle_beta   90.00
_cell.angle_gamma   90.00
#
_symmetry.space_group_name_H-M   'P 1'
#
loop_
_entity.id
_entity.type
_entity.pdbx_description
1 polymer ?
#
loop_
_entity_poly.entity_id
_entity_poly.type
_entity_poly.pdbx_seq_one_letter_code
_entity_poly.pdbx_strand_id
1 'polypeptide(L)'
;MNKHTKKNPLSYLGWLGLIGIIGVNLSAHGAWILQLFLIYFFFFIYRNVPADELFWFNVKKAGLSSFILGLIINNIVLITLAIFESIGGNQDATKLIIGMFLISSFIPLLFFIGILMYYNRQEKKYVEKDNA
;
A
#
# COMPACT_ATOMS: atom_id res chain seq x y z
N MET A 1 4.06 10.81 35.30
CA MET A 1 3.19 11.40 34.25
C MET A 1 2.79 10.26 33.31
N ASN A 2 1.55 9.78 33.38
CA ASN A 2 1.09 8.65 32.56
C ASN A 2 0.97 9.10 31.10
N LYS A 3 2.01 8.83 30.30
CA LYS A 3 1.97 9.04 28.85
C LYS A 3 1.03 7.97 28.29
N HIS A 4 -0.26 8.27 28.16
CA HIS A 4 -1.13 7.45 27.33
C HIS A 4 -0.45 7.34 25.97
N THR A 5 0.11 6.17 25.67
CA THR A 5 0.72 5.87 24.38
C THR A 5 -0.42 5.86 23.38
N LYS A 6 -0.71 7.03 22.81
CA LYS A 6 -1.72 7.16 21.75
C LYS A 6 -1.30 6.20 20.64
N LYS A 7 -2.11 5.16 20.43
CA LYS A 7 -1.85 4.16 19.38
C LYS A 7 -1.72 4.88 18.04
N ASN A 8 -0.72 4.50 17.25
CA ASN A 8 -0.49 5.14 15.97
C ASN A 8 -1.73 4.97 15.07
N PRO A 9 -2.36 6.06 14.62
CA PRO A 9 -3.60 5.95 13.86
C PRO A 9 -3.39 5.27 12.50
N LEU A 10 -2.17 5.30 11.95
CA LEU A 10 -1.84 4.57 10.73
C LEU A 10 -2.02 3.06 10.89
N SER A 11 -1.90 2.54 12.12
CA SER A 11 -2.11 1.12 12.42
C SER A 11 -3.55 0.66 12.20
N TYR A 12 -4.54 1.56 12.24
CA TYR A 12 -5.94 1.20 11.99
C TYR A 12 -6.18 0.77 10.54
N LEU A 13 -5.35 1.20 9.59
CA LEU A 13 -5.38 0.70 8.21
C LEU A 13 -5.17 -0.81 8.15
N GLY A 14 -4.50 -1.41 9.14
CA GLY A 14 -4.32 -2.86 9.23
C GLY A 14 -5.60 -3.66 9.27
N TRP A 15 -6.70 -3.07 9.76
CA TRP A 15 -8.00 -3.74 9.77
C TRP A 15 -8.58 -3.99 8.38
N LEU A 16 -8.17 -3.20 7.37
CA LEU A 16 -8.54 -3.47 5.98
C LEU A 16 -8.00 -4.83 5.50
N GLY A 17 -6.95 -5.36 6.14
CA GLY A 17 -6.44 -6.70 5.84
C GLY A 17 -7.44 -7.82 6.09
N LEU A 18 -8.45 -7.60 6.96
CA LEU A 18 -9.53 -8.56 7.16
C LEU A 18 -10.35 -8.80 5.89
N ILE A 19 -10.49 -7.78 5.02
CA ILE A 19 -11.11 -7.93 3.69
C ILE A 19 -10.34 -8.94 2.87
N GLY A 20 -9.01 -8.96 3.01
CA GLY A 20 -8.14 -9.95 2.37
C GLY A 20 -8.42 -11.38 2.83
N ILE A 21 -8.71 -11.58 4.12
CA ILE A 21 -9.09 -12.90 4.65
C ILE A 21 -10.42 -13.36 4.05
N ILE A 22 -11.41 -12.47 3.95
CA ILE A 22 -12.69 -12.78 3.28
C ILE A 22 -12.41 -13.17 1.81
N GLY A 23 -11.54 -12.41 1.14
CA GLY A 23 -11.09 -12.70 -0.22
C GLY A 23 -10.55 -14.12 -0.39
N VAL A 24 -9.65 -14.57 0.49
CA VAL A 24 -9.09 -15.94 0.45
C VAL A 24 -10.19 -17.01 0.51
N ASN A 25 -11.20 -16.83 1.36
CA ASN A 25 -12.30 -17.78 1.50
C ASN A 25 -13.26 -17.77 0.30
N LEU A 26 -13.39 -16.63 -0.38
CA LEU A 26 -14.22 -16.47 -1.59
C LEU A 26 -13.44 -16.62 -2.90
N SER A 27 -12.13 -16.91 -2.87
CA SER A 27 -11.30 -17.02 -4.07
C SER A 27 -11.84 -18.05 -5.08
N ALA A 28 -12.45 -19.14 -4.60
CA ALA A 28 -13.10 -20.15 -5.43
C ALA A 28 -14.31 -19.62 -6.23
N HIS A 29 -14.87 -18.48 -5.83
CA HIS A 29 -16.03 -17.82 -6.46
C HIS A 29 -15.62 -16.60 -7.31
N GLY A 30 -14.33 -16.47 -7.64
CA GLY A 30 -13.83 -15.39 -8.52
C GLY A 30 -13.43 -14.10 -7.80
N ALA A 31 -13.49 -14.05 -6.46
CA ALA A 31 -13.14 -12.85 -5.67
C ALA A 31 -11.64 -12.74 -5.33
N TRP A 32 -10.76 -13.33 -6.15
CA TRP A 32 -9.31 -13.42 -5.92
C TRP A 32 -8.64 -12.05 -5.72
N ILE A 33 -9.18 -10.98 -6.33
CA ILE A 33 -8.67 -9.62 -6.19
C ILE A 33 -8.69 -9.11 -4.74
N LEU A 34 -9.67 -9.58 -3.94
CA LEU A 34 -9.80 -9.15 -2.54
C LEU A 34 -8.60 -9.62 -1.70
N GLN A 35 -7.93 -10.71 -2.10
CA GLN A 35 -6.74 -11.21 -1.41
C GLN A 35 -5.60 -10.16 -1.37
N LEU A 36 -5.57 -9.21 -2.32
CA LEU A 36 -4.59 -8.13 -2.33
C LEU A 36 -4.69 -7.23 -1.09
N PHE A 37 -5.85 -7.15 -0.45
CA PHE A 37 -6.02 -6.39 0.80
C PHE A 37 -5.21 -6.96 1.96
N LEU A 38 -4.72 -8.20 1.91
CA LEU A 38 -3.85 -8.77 2.96
C LEU A 38 -2.61 -7.92 3.22
N ILE A 39 -2.12 -7.19 2.21
CA ILE A 39 -1.00 -6.24 2.36
C ILE A 39 -1.24 -5.19 3.45
N TYR A 40 -2.51 -4.84 3.73
CA TYR A 40 -2.79 -3.85 4.74
C TYR A 40 -2.38 -4.31 6.14
N PHE A 41 -2.24 -5.62 6.40
CA PHE A 41 -1.72 -6.10 7.68
C PHE A 41 -0.32 -5.58 8.04
N PHE A 42 0.49 -5.19 7.05
CA PHE A 42 1.78 -4.52 7.32
C PHE A 42 1.63 -3.23 8.13
N PHE A 43 0.47 -2.55 8.07
CA PHE A 43 0.21 -1.37 8.88
C PHE A 43 0.17 -1.66 10.39
N PHE A 44 -0.08 -2.90 10.81
CA PHE A 44 -0.02 -3.25 12.24
C PHE A 44 1.39 -3.13 12.83
N ILE A 45 2.44 -3.18 12.01
CA ILE A 45 3.84 -2.94 12.46
C ILE A 45 3.97 -1.56 13.11
N TYR A 46 3.22 -0.56 12.64
CA TYR A 46 3.29 0.80 13.16
C TYR A 46 2.53 1.02 14.47
N ARG A 47 1.82 0.01 15.02
CA ARG A 47 0.99 0.13 16.23
C ARG A 47 1.74 0.75 17.41
N ASN A 48 3.00 0.37 17.58
CA ASN A 48 3.86 0.78 18.69
C ASN A 48 4.88 1.87 18.27
N VAL A 49 4.80 2.39 17.05
CA VAL A 49 5.65 3.48 16.59
C VAL A 49 5.03 4.81 17.02
N PRO A 50 5.74 5.68 17.75
CA PRO A 50 5.20 6.99 18.14
C PRO A 50 4.82 7.80 16.89
N ALA A 51 3.60 8.34 16.88
CA ALA A 51 3.09 9.14 15.77
C ALA A 51 3.42 10.63 15.99
N ASP A 52 4.71 10.92 16.11
CA ASP A 52 5.23 12.28 16.26
C ASP A 52 5.35 13.02 14.91
N GLU A 53 5.82 14.26 14.96
CA GLU A 53 5.94 15.12 13.78
C GLU A 53 6.87 14.53 12.73
N LEU A 54 7.97 13.89 13.16
CA LEU A 54 8.94 13.26 12.28
C LEU A 54 8.33 12.04 11.57
N PHE A 55 7.58 11.19 12.29
CA PHE A 55 6.82 10.11 11.70
C PHE A 55 5.84 10.62 10.63
N TRP A 56 5.06 11.66 10.93
CA TRP A 56 4.11 12.22 9.95
C TRP A 56 4.81 12.87 8.76
N PHE A 57 5.98 13.47 8.94
CA PHE A 57 6.80 13.95 7.85
C PHE A 57 7.26 12.80 6.93
N ASN A 58 7.74 11.70 7.51
CA ASN A 58 8.13 10.50 6.77
C ASN A 58 6.94 9.86 6.03
N VAL A 59 5.76 9.83 6.66
CA VAL A 59 4.51 9.38 6.02
C VAL A 59 4.16 10.25 4.82
N LYS A 60 4.21 11.59 4.95
CA LYS A 60 3.93 12.51 3.83
C LYS A 60 4.94 12.34 2.69
N LYS A 61 6.22 12.22 3.03
CA LYS A 61 7.30 12.03 2.05
C LYS A 61 7.14 10.71 1.29
N ALA A 62 6.98 9.60 2.02
CA ALA A 62 6.72 8.28 1.43
C ALA A 62 5.43 8.29 0.60
N GLY A 63 4.39 8.94 1.12
CA GLY A 63 3.09 9.11 0.47
C GLY A 63 3.20 9.79 -0.87
N LEU A 64 3.89 10.94 -0.92
CA LEU A 64 4.10 11.68 -2.16
C LEU A 64 4.90 10.88 -3.19
N SER A 65 5.98 10.22 -2.79
CA SER A 65 6.76 9.36 -3.69
C SER A 65 5.92 8.21 -4.24
N SER A 66 5.12 7.55 -3.39
CA SER A 66 4.23 6.48 -3.83
C SER A 66 3.10 6.96 -4.73
N PHE A 67 2.55 8.15 -4.45
CA PHE A 67 1.49 8.76 -5.26
C PHE A 67 1.99 9.07 -6.67
N ILE A 68 3.20 9.64 -6.80
CA ILE A 68 3.82 9.90 -8.11
C ILE A 68 4.04 8.59 -8.86
N LEU A 69 4.55 7.54 -8.19
CA LEU A 69 4.71 6.23 -8.80
C LEU A 69 3.37 5.66 -9.30
N GLY A 70 2.30 5.81 -8.49
CA GLY A 70 0.95 5.39 -8.87
C GLY A 70 0.39 6.15 -10.06
N LEU A 71 0.61 7.47 -10.13
CA LEU A 71 0.23 8.26 -11.31
C LEU A 71 0.93 7.75 -12.57
N ILE A 72 2.25 7.50 -12.52
CA ILE A 72 3.00 7.01 -13.68
C ILE A 72 2.46 5.65 -14.12
N ILE A 73 2.34 4.69 -13.20
CA ILE A 73 1.86 3.33 -13.49
C ILE A 73 0.44 3.35 -14.06
N ASN A 74 -0.49 4.08 -13.43
CA ASN A 74 -1.88 4.14 -13.88
C ASN A 74 -2.01 4.75 -15.28
N ASN A 75 -1.21 5.78 -15.61
CA ASN A 75 -1.21 6.35 -16.96
C ASN A 75 -0.66 5.36 -18.00
N ILE A 76 0.40 4.60 -17.67
CA ILE A 76 0.92 3.55 -18.57
C ILE A 76 -0.15 2.48 -18.84
N VAL A 77 -0.86 2.04 -17.80
CA VAL A 77 -1.94 1.05 -17.95
C VAL A 77 -3.09 1.62 -18.80
N LEU A 78 -3.47 2.88 -18.58
CA LEU A 78 -4.53 3.53 -19.34
C LEU A 78 -4.18 3.65 -20.84
N ILE A 79 -2.96 4.07 -21.16
CA ILE A 79 -2.49 4.16 -22.55
C ILE A 79 -2.47 2.76 -23.19
N THR A 80 -2.02 1.75 -22.44
CA THR A 80 -2.00 0.36 -22.91
C THR A 80 -3.41 -0.13 -23.22
N LEU A 81 -4.39 0.17 -22.36
CA LEU A 81 -5.79 -0.17 -22.57
C LEU A 81 -6.35 0.51 -23.82
N ALA A 82 -6.08 1.81 -24.00
CA ALA A 82 -6.56 2.58 -25.16
C ALA A 82 -6.02 2.03 -26.49
N ILE A 83 -4.72 1.71 -26.53
CA ILE A 83 -4.11 1.08 -27.72
C ILE A 83 -4.76 -0.28 -27.98
N PHE A 84 -4.93 -1.10 -26.94
CA PHE A 84 -5.52 -2.43 -27.07
C PHE A 84 -6.97 -2.40 -27.58
N GLU A 85 -7.78 -1.45 -27.09
CA GLU A 85 -9.14 -1.25 -27.57
C GLU A 85 -9.16 -0.85 -29.06
N SER A 86 -8.25 0.05 -29.48
CA SER A 86 -8.18 0.53 -30.87
C SER A 86 -7.88 -0.55 -31.92
N ILE A 87 -7.21 -1.65 -31.54
CA ILE A 87 -6.83 -2.74 -32.45
C ILE A 87 -7.87 -3.88 -32.51
N GLY A 88 -9.07 -3.67 -31.96
CA GLY A 88 -10.15 -4.67 -31.96
C GLY A 88 -10.08 -5.67 -30.81
N GLY A 89 -9.68 -5.20 -29.62
CA GLY A 89 -9.55 -6.03 -28.43
C GLY A 89 -10.80 -6.86 -28.07
N ASN A 90 -10.61 -8.14 -27.74
CA ASN A 90 -11.68 -9.05 -27.31
C ASN A 90 -12.12 -8.76 -25.85
N GLN A 91 -13.39 -9.03 -25.52
CA GLN A 91 -13.95 -8.85 -24.17
C GLN A 91 -13.18 -9.60 -23.07
N ASP A 92 -12.60 -10.75 -23.40
CA ASP A 92 -11.77 -11.52 -22.45
C ASP A 92 -10.46 -10.80 -22.10
N ALA A 93 -9.87 -10.11 -23.07
CA ALA A 93 -8.66 -9.33 -22.85
C ALA A 93 -8.95 -8.02 -22.10
N THR A 94 -10.11 -7.40 -22.31
CA THR A 94 -10.56 -6.25 -21.50
C THR A 94 -10.68 -6.62 -20.02
N LYS A 95 -11.25 -7.79 -19.68
CA LYS A 95 -11.30 -8.28 -18.29
C LYS A 95 -9.91 -8.48 -17.70
N LEU A 96 -8.98 -9.01 -18.49
CA LEU A 96 -7.59 -9.21 -18.09
C LEU A 96 -6.91 -7.87 -17.77
N ILE A 97 -7.09 -6.86 -18.61
CA ILE A 97 -6.51 -5.52 -18.42
C ILE A 97 -7.11 -4.80 -17.21
N ILE A 98 -8.43 -4.93 -16.97
CA ILE A 98 -9.05 -4.42 -15.73
C ILE A 98 -8.43 -5.10 -14.50
N GLY A 99 -8.18 -6.41 -14.57
CA GLY A 99 -7.43 -7.13 -13.54
C GLY A 99 -6.02 -6.57 -13.33
N MET A 100 -5.29 -6.27 -14.41
CA MET A 100 -3.96 -5.67 -14.36
C MET A 100 -3.99 -4.26 -13.74
N PHE A 101 -5.01 -3.46 -14.04
CA PHE A 101 -5.21 -2.13 -13.44
C PHE A 101 -5.46 -2.23 -11.93
N LEU A 102 -6.29 -3.19 -11.51
CA LEU A 102 -6.55 -3.41 -10.10
C LEU A 102 -5.28 -3.85 -9.37
N ILE A 103 -4.49 -4.76 -9.93
CA ILE A 103 -3.17 -5.15 -9.37
C ILE A 103 -2.21 -3.96 -9.34
N SER A 104 -2.16 -3.16 -10.40
CA SER A 104 -1.22 -2.05 -10.51
C SER A 104 -1.46 -0.98 -9.44
N SER A 105 -2.70 -0.84 -8.95
CA SER A 105 -3.03 0.05 -7.84
C SER A 105 -2.37 -0.34 -6.50
N PHE A 106 -1.97 -1.60 -6.32
CA PHE A 106 -1.28 -2.08 -5.12
C PHE A 106 0.25 -1.93 -5.17
N ILE A 107 0.84 -1.71 -6.36
CA ILE A 107 2.29 -1.47 -6.50
C ILE A 107 2.73 -0.20 -5.75
N PRO A 108 2.05 0.97 -5.91
CA PRO A 108 2.30 2.15 -5.10
C PRO A 108 2.17 1.92 -3.60
N LEU A 109 1.23 1.07 -3.19
CA LEU A 109 1.02 0.77 -1.77
C LEU A 109 2.19 -0.05 -1.20
N LEU A 110 2.68 -1.07 -1.93
CA LEU A 110 3.90 -1.79 -1.57
C LEU A 110 5.09 -0.86 -1.45
N PHE A 111 5.24 0.04 -2.42
CA PHE A 111 6.32 1.01 -2.46
C PHE A 111 6.24 1.99 -1.27
N PHE A 112 5.05 2.49 -0.96
CA PHE A 112 4.78 3.32 0.22
C PHE A 112 5.20 2.62 1.51
N ILE A 113 4.73 1.39 1.71
CA ILE A 113 5.04 0.59 2.91
C ILE A 113 6.55 0.36 3.01
N GLY A 114 7.21 0.02 1.90
CA GLY A 114 8.65 -0.20 1.83
C GLY A 114 9.46 1.04 2.19
N ILE A 115 9.13 2.21 1.62
CA ILE A 115 9.81 3.48 1.96
C ILE A 115 9.58 3.86 3.42
N LEU A 116 8.35 3.76 3.90
CA LEU A 116 8.04 4.13 5.29
C LEU A 116 8.76 3.20 6.28
N MET A 117 8.82 1.90 5.98
CA MET A 117 9.61 0.95 6.75
C MET A 117 11.11 1.29 6.73
N TYR A 118 11.63 1.71 5.58
CA TYR A 118 13.02 2.13 5.44
C TYR A 118 13.32 3.36 6.32
N TYR A 119 12.49 4.40 6.27
CA TYR A 119 12.67 5.59 7.11
C TYR A 119 12.59 5.28 8.61
N ASN A 120 11.61 4.48 9.03
CA ASN A 120 11.51 4.08 10.44
C ASN A 120 12.70 3.24 10.91
N ARG A 121 13.29 2.41 10.04
CA ARG A 121 14.52 1.67 10.38
C ARG A 121 15.73 2.58 10.51
N GLN A 122 15.86 3.59 9.65
CA GLN A 122 16.96 4.55 9.74
C GLN A 122 16.86 5.39 11.01
N GLU A 123 15.66 5.88 11.33
CA GLU A 123 15.41 6.69 12.53
C GLU A 123 15.81 5.95 13.82
N LYS A 124 15.43 4.68 13.95
CA LYS A 124 15.84 3.84 15.09
C LYS A 124 17.36 3.75 15.23
N LYS A 125 18.09 3.58 14.13
CA LYS A 125 19.56 3.50 14.14
C LYS A 125 20.21 4.81 14.58
N TYR A 126 19.63 5.96 14.22
CA TYR A 126 20.15 7.26 14.66
C TYR A 126 19.94 7.47 16.16
N VAL A 127 18.75 7.14 16.67
CA VAL A 127 18.45 7.23 18.10
C VAL A 127 19.33 6.29 18.93
N GLU A 128 19.59 5.07 18.46
CA GLU A 128 20.50 4.13 19.14
C GLU A 128 21.95 4.63 19.19
N LYS A 129 22.42 5.31 18.14
CA LYS A 129 23.78 5.88 18.08
C LYS A 129 23.95 7.11 18.97
N ASP A 130 22.92 7.93 19.11
CA ASP A 130 22.96 9.15 19.94
C ASP A 130 22.92 8.82 21.44
N ASN A 131 22.34 7.69 21.81
CA ASN A 131 22.24 7.21 23.19
C ASN A 131 23.42 6.30 23.64
N ALA A 132 24.41 6.06 22.78
CA ALA A 132 25.56 5.19 23.02
C ALA A 132 26.83 6.00 23.29
#